data_AF-A0A7S1GDF4-F1
#
_entry.id   AF-A0A7S1GDF4-F1
#
_cell.length_a   1.000
_cell.length_b   1.000
_cell.length_c   1.000
_cell.angle_alpha   90.00
_cell.angle_beta   90.00
_cell.angle_gamma   90.00
#
_symmetry.space_group_name_H-M   'P 1'
#
loop_
_entity.id
_entity.type
_entity.pdbx_description
1 polymer ?
#
loop_
_entity_poly.entity_id
_entity_poly.type
_entity_poly.pdbx_seq_one_letter_code
_entity_poly.pdbx_strand_id
1 'polypeptide(L)'
;AKKRFPHFNLAPFFAAENADPLIFCHFAENIVDKAYDQVTSLETLSTILTGALHEYNELNATMDLVLFEDAMKHVCRIARIILNPAGHALLVGVGGMGKRSLSRIAAFICQYSVESIAISAT
;
A
#
# COMPACT_ATOMS: atom_id res chain seq x y z
N ALA A 1 -7.18 -7.37 33.99
CA ALA A 1 -5.79 -7.37 33.48
C ALA A 1 -5.45 -5.99 32.92
N LYS A 2 -4.62 -5.20 33.61
CA LYS A 2 -4.12 -3.92 33.10
C LYS A 2 -3.17 -4.22 31.92
N LYS A 3 -3.63 -3.98 30.70
CA LYS A 3 -2.88 -4.27 29.48
C LYS A 3 -1.66 -3.33 29.40
N ARG A 4 -0.47 -3.92 29.48
CA ARG A 4 0.82 -3.27 29.27
C ARG A 4 0.96 -2.91 27.79
N PHE A 5 0.55 -1.71 27.42
CA PHE A 5 1.14 -1.01 26.28
C PHE A 5 1.83 0.23 26.87
N PRO A 6 3.02 0.62 26.38
CA PRO A 6 3.72 1.82 26.85
C PRO A 6 2.85 3.07 26.60
N HIS A 7 3.25 4.21 27.18
CA HIS A 7 2.59 5.53 27.19
C HIS A 7 2.29 6.17 25.80
N PHE A 8 1.99 5.38 24.77
CA PHE A 8 1.60 5.88 23.47
C PHE A 8 0.11 6.21 23.47
N ASN A 9 -0.22 7.48 23.19
CA ASN A 9 -1.60 7.94 23.14
C ASN A 9 -2.26 7.41 21.85
N LEU A 10 -3.10 6.37 21.99
CA LEU A 10 -3.83 5.79 20.87
C LEU A 10 -5.12 6.53 20.53
N ALA A 11 -5.58 7.46 21.37
CA ALA A 11 -6.87 8.14 21.19
C ALA A 11 -7.02 8.83 19.81
N PRO A 12 -6.00 9.50 19.24
CA PRO A 12 -6.13 10.17 17.95
C PRO A 12 -6.45 9.22 16.79
N PHE A 13 -5.93 8.00 16.81
CA PHE A 13 -6.13 7.01 15.74
C PHE A 13 -7.50 6.35 15.75
N PHE A 14 -8.21 6.42 16.88
CA PHE A 14 -9.51 5.79 17.08
C PHE A 14 -10.59 6.81 17.45
N ALA A 15 -10.35 8.09 17.18
CA ALA A 15 -11.32 9.16 17.40
C ALA A 15 -12.57 8.96 16.52
N ALA A 16 -13.73 9.38 17.00
CA ALA A 16 -14.99 9.27 16.24
C ALA A 16 -15.01 10.19 15.01
N GLU A 17 -14.31 11.32 15.09
CA GLU A 17 -14.18 12.31 14.03
C GLU A 17 -12.71 12.64 13.82
N ASN A 18 -12.31 12.84 12.56
CA ASN A 18 -10.94 13.22 12.15
C ASN A 18 -9.85 12.32 12.75
N ALA A 19 -10.06 10.99 12.72
CA ALA A 19 -9.07 10.04 13.20
C ALA A 19 -7.79 10.09 12.36
N ASP A 20 -6.64 10.05 13.03
CA ASP A 20 -5.35 10.01 12.35
C ASP A 20 -5.24 8.72 11.52
N PRO A 21 -4.79 8.80 10.26
CA PRO A 21 -4.74 7.64 9.40
C PRO A 21 -3.64 6.67 9.86
N LEU A 22 -4.05 5.43 10.18
CA LEU A 22 -3.14 4.33 10.54
C LEU A 22 -2.48 3.75 9.28
N ILE A 23 -1.44 4.41 8.79
CA ILE A 23 -0.68 4.01 7.60
C ILE A 23 0.72 3.59 8.02
N PHE A 24 1.03 2.32 7.80
CA PHE A 24 2.34 1.74 8.07
C PHE A 24 2.77 0.92 6.86
N CYS A 25 4.00 1.11 6.42
CA CYS A 25 4.58 0.37 5.31
C CYS A 25 6.10 0.29 5.45
N HIS A 26 6.70 -0.54 4.60
CA HIS A 26 8.15 -0.73 4.56
C HIS A 26 8.86 0.37 3.76
N PHE A 27 8.16 1.41 3.32
CA PHE A 27 8.71 2.46 2.46
C PHE A 27 8.22 3.84 2.88
N ALA A 28 8.00 4.04 4.18
CA ALA A 28 7.48 5.28 4.72
C ALA A 28 8.39 6.49 4.38
N GLU A 29 9.71 6.28 4.35
CA GLU A 29 10.70 7.28 3.98
C GLU A 29 11.30 7.03 2.59
N ASN A 30 11.64 5.77 2.27
CA ASN A 30 12.21 5.39 0.98
C ASN A 30 11.97 3.89 0.67
N ILE A 31 12.08 3.50 -0.60
CA ILE A 31 11.85 2.10 -1.04
C ILE A 31 13.07 1.19 -0.80
N VAL A 32 14.26 1.78 -0.60
CA VAL A 32 15.54 1.07 -0.59
C VAL A 32 15.78 0.35 0.73
N ASP A 33 15.64 1.05 1.86
CA ASP A 33 15.97 0.54 3.19
C ASP A 33 14.92 -0.45 3.73
N LYS A 34 13.73 -0.47 3.09
CA LYS A 34 12.59 -1.33 3.45
C LYS A 34 12.19 -1.28 4.92
N ALA A 35 12.46 -0.16 5.61
CA ALA A 35 12.16 0.02 7.02
C ALA A 35 10.65 0.10 7.27
N TYR A 36 10.13 -0.79 8.11
CA TYR A 36 8.73 -0.75 8.52
C TYR A 36 8.49 0.38 9.51
N ASP A 37 7.78 1.42 9.09
CA ASP A 37 7.44 2.54 9.96
C ASP A 37 6.09 3.19 9.59
N GLN A 38 5.64 4.11 10.45
CA GLN A 38 4.48 4.95 10.23
C GLN A 38 4.77 5.98 9.14
N VAL A 39 3.83 6.16 8.21
CA VAL A 39 3.88 7.28 7.28
C VAL A 39 3.46 8.55 8.01
N THR A 40 4.38 9.52 8.10
CA THR A 40 4.16 10.81 8.77
C THR A 40 3.64 11.89 7.82
N SER A 41 3.96 11.82 6.52
CA SER A 41 3.52 12.78 5.50
C SER A 41 2.98 12.07 4.26
N LEU A 42 1.74 12.40 3.90
CA LEU A 42 1.10 11.92 2.67
C LEU A 42 1.74 12.51 1.41
N GLU A 43 2.33 13.71 1.49
CA GLU A 43 3.03 14.32 0.37
C GLU A 43 4.27 13.51 0.00
N THR A 44 5.06 13.12 1.01
CA THR A 44 6.24 12.27 0.84
C THR A 44 5.84 10.91 0.27
N LEU A 45 4.79 10.29 0.81
CA LEU A 45 4.24 9.05 0.28
C LEU A 45 3.81 9.18 -1.18
N SER A 46 3.17 10.30 -1.54
CA SER A 46 2.76 10.59 -2.91
C SER A 46 3.94 10.65 -3.86
N THR A 47 5.02 11.36 -3.50
CA THR A 47 6.25 11.41 -4.30
C THR A 47 6.84 10.02 -4.51
N ILE A 48 6.94 9.23 -3.43
CA ILE A 48 7.50 7.87 -3.50
C ILE A 48 6.67 6.97 -4.41
N LEU A 49 5.35 6.93 -4.22
CA LEU A 49 4.46 6.07 -5.00
C LEU A 49 4.35 6.51 -6.46
N THR A 50 4.39 7.82 -6.72
CA THR A 50 4.39 8.36 -8.09
C THR A 50 5.69 8.02 -8.81
N GLY A 51 6.84 8.11 -8.13
CA GLY A 51 8.12 7.64 -8.65
C GLY A 51 8.10 6.15 -8.99
N ALA A 52 7.61 5.31 -8.06
CA ALA A 52 7.47 3.88 -8.29
C ALA A 52 6.52 3.54 -9.46
N LEU A 53 5.43 4.29 -9.62
CA LEU A 53 4.51 4.15 -10.77
C LEU A 53 5.19 4.53 -12.08
N HIS A 54 6.00 5.60 -12.09
CA HIS A 54 6.77 6.02 -13.25
C HIS A 54 7.76 4.91 -13.68
N GLU A 55 8.60 4.44 -12.76
CA GLU A 55 9.55 3.35 -13.01
C GLU A 55 8.84 2.08 -13.48
N TYR A 56 7.71 1.72 -12.88
CA TYR A 56 6.91 0.59 -13.32
C TYR A 56 6.48 0.75 -14.79
N ASN A 57 6.02 1.95 -15.17
CA ASN A 57 5.53 2.25 -16.51
C ASN A 57 6.64 2.30 -17.58
N GLU A 58 7.90 2.52 -17.18
CA GLU A 58 9.05 2.41 -18.08
C GLU A 58 9.40 0.95 -18.41
N LEU A 59 9.17 0.04 -17.45
CA LEU A 59 9.53 -1.36 -17.55
C LEU A 59 8.39 -2.26 -18.04
N ASN A 60 7.14 -1.81 -17.91
CA ASN A 60 5.94 -2.60 -18.15
C ASN A 60 4.90 -1.83 -18.98
N ALA A 61 3.82 -2.52 -19.36
CA ALA A 61 2.67 -1.87 -19.98
C ALA A 61 2.13 -0.75 -19.08
N THR A 62 2.02 0.45 -19.66
CA THR A 62 1.62 1.67 -18.96
C THR A 62 0.29 1.52 -18.24
N MET A 63 0.27 1.88 -16.96
CA MET A 63 -0.93 2.01 -16.14
C MET A 63 -1.22 3.48 -15.90
N ASP A 64 -2.32 3.97 -16.45
CA ASP A 64 -2.85 5.31 -16.17
C ASP A 64 -3.58 5.29 -14.81
N LEU A 65 -2.79 5.34 -13.74
CA LEU A 65 -3.27 5.24 -12.37
C LEU A 65 -3.09 6.58 -11.65
N VAL A 66 -4.21 7.14 -11.17
CA VAL A 66 -4.18 8.34 -10.33
C VAL A 66 -4.10 7.93 -8.85
N LEU A 67 -3.03 8.35 -8.17
CA LEU A 67 -2.78 8.04 -6.76
C LEU A 67 -3.34 9.15 -5.86
N PHE A 68 -4.63 9.08 -5.56
CA PHE A 68 -5.24 9.88 -4.49
C PHE A 68 -5.02 9.23 -3.12
N GLU A 69 -5.35 9.95 -2.05
CA GLU A 69 -5.04 9.55 -0.67
C GLU A 69 -5.45 8.11 -0.33
N ASP A 70 -6.69 7.70 -0.63
CA ASP A 70 -7.13 6.34 -0.32
C ASP A 70 -6.46 5.27 -1.18
N ALA A 71 -6.13 5.59 -2.44
CA ALA A 71 -5.35 4.69 -3.28
C ALA A 71 -3.96 4.45 -2.68
N MET A 72 -3.30 5.50 -2.19
CA MET A 72 -2.00 5.40 -1.51
C MET A 72 -2.09 4.56 -0.22
N LYS A 73 -3.13 4.78 0.59
CA LYS A 73 -3.42 3.96 1.78
C LYS A 73 -3.59 2.49 1.42
N HIS A 74 -4.31 2.19 0.34
CA HIS A 74 -4.51 0.81 -0.12
C HIS A 74 -3.21 0.16 -0.58
N VAL A 75 -2.35 0.87 -1.32
CA VAL A 75 -1.02 0.36 -1.72
C VAL A 75 -0.18 0.02 -0.49
N CYS A 76 -0.14 0.91 0.51
CA CYS A 76 0.57 0.67 1.77
C CYS A 76 0.07 -0.60 2.49
N ARG A 77 -1.26 -0.76 2.57
CA ARG A 77 -1.89 -1.94 3.19
C ARG A 77 -1.56 -3.22 2.44
N ILE A 78 -1.63 -3.21 1.10
CA ILE A 78 -1.31 -4.38 0.28
C ILE A 78 0.15 -4.77 0.47
N ALA A 79 1.07 -3.82 0.31
CA ALA A 79 2.50 -4.06 0.44
C ALA A 79 2.86 -4.61 1.83
N ARG A 80 2.26 -4.04 2.89
CA ARG A 80 2.40 -4.54 4.26
C ARG A 80 1.92 -5.99 4.41
N ILE A 81 0.80 -6.37 3.77
CA ILE A 81 0.28 -7.74 3.87
C ILE A 81 1.19 -8.70 3.12
N ILE A 82 1.57 -8.40 1.88
CA ILE A 82 2.30 -9.35 1.02
C ILE A 82 3.78 -9.51 1.42
N LEU A 83 4.39 -8.51 2.06
CA LEU A 83 5.78 -8.63 2.53
C LEU A 83 5.90 -9.54 3.77
N ASN A 84 4.79 -9.79 4.48
CA ASN A 84 4.79 -10.77 5.55
C ASN A 84 4.96 -12.19 4.96
N PRO A 85 5.77 -13.06 5.58
CA PRO A 85 5.87 -14.45 5.16
C PRO A 85 4.49 -15.12 5.11
N ALA A 86 4.18 -15.77 3.98
CA ALA A 86 2.86 -16.35 3.70
C ALA A 86 1.68 -15.35 3.79
N GLY A 87 1.94 -14.08 3.51
CA GLY A 87 0.93 -13.03 3.49
C GLY A 87 0.07 -13.05 2.23
N HIS A 88 -1.25 -13.08 2.42
CA HIS A 88 -2.22 -13.06 1.32
C HIS A 88 -3.26 -11.96 1.54
N ALA A 89 -3.42 -11.08 0.56
CA ALA A 89 -4.39 -9.99 0.60
C ALA A 89 -5.61 -10.32 -0.27
N LEU A 90 -6.79 -10.44 0.33
CA LEU A 90 -8.06 -10.48 -0.40
C LEU A 90 -8.57 -9.05 -0.62
N LEU A 91 -8.64 -8.62 -1.87
CA LEU A 91 -9.11 -7.29 -2.25
C LEU A 91 -10.59 -7.31 -2.64
N VAL A 92 -11.44 -6.80 -1.75
CA VAL A 92 -12.90 -6.71 -1.96
C VAL A 92 -13.29 -5.28 -2.29
N GLY A 93 -14.18 -5.11 -3.28
CA GLY A 93 -14.71 -3.82 -3.69
C GLY A 93 -15.40 -3.90 -5.05
N VAL A 94 -16.12 -2.85 -5.45
CA VAL A 94 -16.84 -2.81 -6.73
C VAL A 94 -15.88 -2.81 -7.93
N GLY A 95 -16.39 -3.16 -9.11
CA GLY A 95 -15.63 -3.11 -10.37
C GLY A 95 -15.07 -1.71 -10.63
N GLY A 96 -13.91 -1.61 -11.28
CA GLY A 96 -13.30 -0.31 -11.63
C GLY A 96 -12.50 0.39 -10.53
N MET A 97 -12.52 -0.08 -9.27
CA MET A 97 -11.76 0.55 -8.17
C MET A 97 -10.22 0.39 -8.22
N GLY A 98 -9.66 -0.06 -9.35
CA GLY A 98 -8.20 -0.19 -9.49
C GLY A 98 -7.54 -1.32 -8.69
N LYS A 99 -8.30 -2.25 -8.07
CA LYS A 99 -7.75 -3.36 -7.26
C LYS A 99 -6.55 -4.07 -7.90
N ARG A 100 -6.66 -4.38 -9.19
CA ARG A 100 -5.60 -5.04 -9.98
C ARG A 100 -4.38 -4.14 -10.21
N SER A 101 -4.59 -2.84 -10.41
CA SER A 101 -3.51 -1.87 -10.64
C SER A 101 -2.77 -1.56 -9.34
N LEU A 102 -3.51 -1.34 -8.24
CA LEU A 102 -2.94 -1.10 -6.91
C LEU A 102 -2.14 -2.31 -6.40
N SER A 103 -2.62 -3.54 -6.65
CA SER A 103 -1.88 -4.75 -6.29
C SER A 103 -0.57 -4.89 -7.06
N ARG A 104 -0.53 -4.47 -8.34
CA ARG A 104 0.69 -4.50 -9.14
C ARG A 104 1.73 -3.51 -8.65
N ILE A 105 1.32 -2.28 -8.34
CA ILE A 105 2.24 -1.27 -7.80
C ILE A 105 2.78 -1.72 -6.43
N ALA A 106 1.93 -2.25 -5.56
CA ALA A 106 2.40 -2.80 -4.29
C ALA A 106 3.41 -3.94 -4.48
N ALA A 107 3.15 -4.87 -5.41
CA ALA A 107 4.08 -5.96 -5.73
C ALA A 107 5.40 -5.44 -6.34
N PHE A 108 5.34 -4.43 -7.20
CA PHE A 108 6.52 -3.79 -7.78
C PHE A 108 7.42 -3.18 -6.70
N ILE A 109 6.85 -2.43 -5.76
CA ILE A 109 7.58 -1.86 -4.62
C ILE A 109 8.20 -2.97 -3.76
N CYS A 110 7.48 -4.08 -3.56
CA CYS A 110 7.99 -5.24 -2.85
C CYS A 110 9.02 -6.08 -3.65
N GLN A 111 9.28 -5.72 -4.92
CA GLN A 111 10.14 -6.45 -5.86
C GLN A 111 9.68 -7.90 -6.09
N TYR A 112 8.36 -8.10 -6.19
CA TYR A 112 7.75 -9.39 -6.47
C TYR A 112 7.27 -9.50 -7.92
N SER A 113 7.43 -10.69 -8.51
CA SER A 113 6.84 -10.99 -9.82
C SER A 113 5.32 -11.08 -9.70
N VAL A 114 4.61 -10.53 -10.68
CA VAL A 114 3.15 -10.57 -10.74
C VAL A 114 2.70 -11.55 -11.82
N GLU A 115 2.00 -12.58 -11.40
CA GLU A 115 1.37 -13.55 -12.30
C GLU A 115 -0.15 -13.38 -12.31
N SER A 116 -0.77 -13.44 -13.49
CA SER A 116 -2.23 -13.49 -13.63
C SER A 116 -2.63 -14.49 -14.68
N ILE A 117 -3.50 -15.43 -14.32
CA ILE A 117 -3.96 -16.49 -15.22
C ILE A 117 -5.09 -15.93 -16.09
N ALA A 118 -4.91 -16.01 -17.41
CA ALA A 118 -5.95 -15.68 -18.37
C ALA A 118 -6.91 -16.87 -18.52
N ILE A 119 -8.21 -16.61 -18.43
CA ILE A 119 -9.26 -17.61 -18.65
C ILE A 119 -9.87 -17.31 -20.02
N SER A 120 -9.89 -18.30 -20.91
CA SER A 120 -10.58 -18.21 -22.21
C SER A 120 -11.86 -19.03 -22.16
N ALA A 121 -12.93 -18.53 -22.80
CA ALA A 121 -14.07 -19.37 -23.12
C ALA A 121 -13.65 -20.39 -24.18
N THR A 122 -14.01 -21.66 -23.96
CA THR A 122 -13.96 -22.73 -24.96
C THR A 122 -15.10 -22.59 -25.94
#